data_AF-A0A1F7SYY3-F1
#
_entry.id   AF-A0A1F7SYY3-F1
#
_cell.length_a   1.000
_cell.length_b   1.000
_cell.length_c   1.000
_cell.angle_alpha   90.00
_cell.angle_beta   90.00
_cell.angle_gamma   90.00
#
_symmetry.space_group_name_H-M   'P 1'
#
loop_
_entity.id
_entity.type
_entity.pdbx_description
1 polymer ?
#
loop_
_entity_poly.entity_id
_entity_poly.type
_entity_poly.pdbx_seq_one_letter_code
_entity_poly.pdbx_strand_id
1 'polypeptide(L)'
;MPVEKMIFFGSHARGRAHKWSDVDLIVISKKFRGKRFRYRPLGFHRLWDIRYPVDFLCYTPEEFRKRRKEVTILREAEREGIEI
;
A
#
# COMPACT_ATOMS: atom_id res chain seq x y z
N MET A 1 8.38 -6.87 11.03
CA MET A 1 6.95 -6.72 11.40
C MET A 1 6.15 -7.71 10.56
N PRO A 2 5.25 -8.53 11.11
CA PRO A 2 4.51 -9.49 10.28
C PRO A 2 3.59 -8.75 9.31
N VAL A 3 3.77 -9.00 8.02
CA VAL A 3 2.94 -8.52 6.92
C VAL A 3 2.12 -9.70 6.43
N GLU A 4 0.80 -9.53 6.35
CA GLU A 4 -0.10 -10.59 5.86
C GLU A 4 -0.24 -10.57 4.34
N LYS A 5 -0.15 -9.39 3.73
CA LYS A 5 -0.16 -9.19 2.28
C LYS A 5 0.47 -7.84 1.94
N MET A 6 1.20 -7.77 0.84
CA MET A 6 1.64 -6.52 0.24
C MET A 6 1.20 -6.47 -1.24
N ILE A 7 0.76 -5.32 -1.70
CA ILE A 7 0.31 -5.12 -3.08
C ILE A 7 1.03 -3.91 -3.63
N PHE A 8 1.79 -4.12 -4.70
CA PHE A 8 2.35 -3.06 -5.52
C PHE A 8 1.34 -2.65 -6.58
N PHE A 9 1.01 -1.37 -6.63
CA PHE A 9 -0.01 -0.88 -7.55
C PHE A 9 0.38 0.47 -8.16
N GLY A 10 -0.58 1.12 -8.81
CA GLY A 10 -0.40 2.47 -9.33
C GLY A 10 0.34 2.51 -10.66
N SER A 11 0.92 3.67 -10.97
CA SER A 11 1.47 3.97 -12.29
C SER A 11 2.63 3.06 -12.69
N HIS A 12 3.49 2.67 -11.74
CA HIS A 12 4.61 1.77 -12.00
C HIS A 12 4.15 0.34 -12.25
N ALA A 13 3.18 -0.18 -11.49
CA ALA A 13 2.62 -1.51 -11.74
C ALA A 13 1.97 -1.62 -13.13
N ARG A 14 1.43 -0.52 -13.66
CA ARG A 14 0.80 -0.42 -14.98
C ARG A 14 1.74 -0.13 -16.15
N GLY A 15 3.03 0.10 -15.90
CA GLY A 15 3.97 0.55 -16.92
C GLY A 15 3.67 1.94 -17.50
N ARG A 16 2.93 2.78 -16.77
CA ARG A 16 2.59 4.17 -17.16
C ARG A 16 3.25 5.23 -16.28
N ALA A 17 4.19 4.82 -15.43
CA ALA A 17 4.95 5.73 -14.59
C ALA A 17 5.83 6.69 -15.41
N HIS A 18 6.00 7.91 -14.91
CA HIS A 18 6.96 8.88 -15.41
C HIS A 18 8.10 9.06 -14.39
N LYS A 19 9.12 9.85 -14.76
CA LYS A 19 10.35 10.07 -13.96
C LYS A 19 10.13 10.49 -12.50
N TRP A 20 8.97 11.05 -12.18
CA TRP A 20 8.63 11.60 -10.87
C TRP A 20 7.51 10.82 -10.16
N SER A 21 7.06 9.70 -10.74
CA SER A 21 6.03 8.88 -10.13
C SER A 21 6.57 8.16 -8.90
N ASP A 22 5.79 8.18 -7.84
CA ASP A 22 5.98 7.42 -6.62
C ASP A 22 5.61 5.95 -6.79
N VAL A 23 6.28 5.12 -5.99
CA VAL A 23 5.98 3.70 -5.83
C VAL A 23 4.81 3.58 -4.86
N ASP A 24 3.70 3.02 -5.31
CA ASP A 24 2.52 2.84 -4.47
C ASP A 24 2.46 1.43 -3.89
N LEU A 25 2.49 1.33 -2.56
CA LEU A 25 2.44 0.05 -1.85
C LEU A 25 1.29 0.01 -0.84
N ILE A 26 0.41 -0.97 -0.98
CA ILE A 26 -0.55 -1.32 0.07
C ILE A 26 0.06 -2.40 0.95
N VAL A 27 0.05 -2.16 2.26
CA VAL A 27 0.53 -3.12 3.24
C VAL A 27 -0.61 -3.52 4.16
N ILE A 28 -0.85 -4.83 4.28
CA ILE A 28 -1.93 -5.38 5.09
C ILE A 28 -1.34 -6.09 6.30
N SER A 29 -1.75 -5.68 7.50
CA SER A 29 -1.33 -6.31 8.75
C SER A 29 -2.28 -6.02 9.90
N LYS A 30 -2.60 -7.06 10.68
CA LYS A 30 -3.29 -6.94 11.98
C LYS A 30 -2.60 -5.97 12.96
N LYS A 31 -1.28 -5.75 12.85
CA LYS A 31 -0.52 -4.85 13.72
C LYS A 31 -0.88 -3.37 13.57
N PHE A 32 -1.69 -3.02 12.56
CA PHE A 32 -2.22 -1.67 12.38
C PHE A 32 -3.49 -1.39 13.20
N ARG A 33 -4.10 -2.42 13.81
CA ARG A 33 -5.28 -2.26 14.67
C ARG A 33 -4.96 -1.33 15.84
N GLY A 34 -5.87 -0.40 16.13
CA GLY A 34 -5.70 0.61 17.20
C GLY A 34 -4.70 1.73 16.86
N LYS A 35 -3.99 1.68 15.73
CA LYS A 35 -3.10 2.76 15.29
C LYS A 35 -3.82 3.74 14.38
N ARG A 36 -3.61 5.04 14.59
CA ARG A 36 -4.07 6.08 13.66
C ARG A 36 -3.43 5.88 12.29
N PHE A 37 -4.22 5.99 11.23
CA PHE A 37 -3.82 5.68 9.85
C PHE A 37 -2.48 6.34 9.46
N ARG A 38 -2.35 7.65 9.68
CA ARG A 38 -1.16 8.46 9.37
C ARG A 38 0.16 8.01 10.03
N TYR A 39 0.10 7.19 11.09
CA TYR A 39 1.32 6.73 11.79
C TYR A 39 1.74 5.32 11.39
N ARG A 40 0.88 4.58 10.70
CA ARG A 40 1.16 3.20 10.27
C ARG A 40 2.32 3.12 9.25
N PRO A 41 2.47 4.07 8.30
CA PRO A 41 3.56 4.08 7.32
C PRO A 41 4.95 4.37 7.88
N LEU A 42 5.04 5.05 9.04
CA LEU A 42 6.30 5.63 9.53
C LEU A 42 7.43 4.60 9.68
N GLY A 43 7.10 3.38 10.10
CA GLY A 43 8.08 2.30 10.21
C GLY A 43 8.63 1.83 8.86
N PHE A 44 7.80 1.83 7.81
CA PHE A 44 8.19 1.44 6.47
C PHE A 44 9.02 2.52 5.78
N HIS A 45 8.63 3.79 5.90
CA HIS A 45 9.43 4.89 5.36
C HIS A 45 10.85 4.93 5.95
N ARG A 46 11.02 4.52 7.22
CA ARG A 46 12.35 4.42 7.85
C ARG A 46 13.21 3.28 7.30
N LEU A 47 12.58 2.24 6.76
CA LEU A 47 13.26 1.06 6.19
C LEU A 47 13.41 1.15 4.67
N TRP A 48 12.77 2.12 4.04
CA TRP A 48 12.83 2.31 2.60
C TRP A 48 14.17 2.95 2.21
N ASP A 49 15.04 2.15 1.60
CA ASP A 49 16.40 2.52 1.18
C ASP A 49 16.52 2.77 -0.33
N ILE A 50 15.41 2.67 -1.06
CA ILE A 50 15.36 2.91 -2.51
C ILE A 50 15.25 4.41 -2.79
N ARG A 51 16.03 4.89 -3.76
CA ARG A 51 15.99 6.29 -4.23
C ARG A 51 14.78 6.60 -5.13
N TYR A 52 13.60 6.17 -4.70
CA TYR A 52 12.31 6.51 -5.30
C TYR A 52 11.35 6.98 -4.20
N PRO A 53 10.51 8.00 -4.47
CA PRO A 53 9.42 8.32 -3.58
C PRO A 53 8.48 7.11 -3.47
N VAL A 54 7.94 6.89 -2.28
CA VAL A 54 7.04 5.76 -1.99
C VAL A 54 5.88 6.25 -1.14
N ASP A 55 4.67 5.80 -1.48
CA ASP A 55 3.50 5.93 -0.62
C ASP A 55 3.09 4.56 -0.07
N PHE A 56 2.98 4.47 1.25
CA PHE A 56 2.56 3.25 1.94
C PHE A 56 1.15 3.41 2.47
N LEU A 57 0.20 2.70 1.88
CA LEU A 57 -1.17 2.62 2.37
C LEU A 57 -1.35 1.41 3.28
N CYS A 58 -1.37 1.65 4.59
CA CYS A 58 -1.35 0.59 5.60
C CYS A 58 -2.74 0.28 6.17
N TYR A 59 -3.25 -0.93 5.92
CA TYR A 59 -4.58 -1.38 6.31
C TYR A 59 -4.57 -2.64 7.18
N THR A 60 -5.51 -2.72 8.11
CA THR A 60 -5.86 -4.01 8.72
C THR A 60 -6.57 -4.90 7.69
N PRO A 61 -6.55 -6.24 7.85
CA PRO A 61 -7.32 -7.13 6.98
C PRO A 61 -8.81 -6.79 6.94
N GLU A 62 -9.38 -6.36 8.07
CA GLU A 62 -10.79 -5.96 8.16
C GLU A 62 -11.08 -4.69 7.36
N GLU A 63 -10.24 -3.66 7.48
CA GLU A 63 -10.37 -2.42 6.70
C GLU A 63 -10.22 -2.69 5.20
N PHE A 64 -9.23 -3.51 4.80
CA PHE A 64 -9.00 -3.86 3.41
C PHE A 64 -10.22 -4.58 2.80
N ARG A 65 -10.76 -5.60 3.51
CA ARG A 65 -11.94 -6.35 3.07
C ARG A 65 -13.20 -5.48 2.95
N LYS A 66 -13.35 -4.46 3.80
CA LYS A 66 -14.47 -3.53 3.75
C LYS A 66 -14.33 -2.57 2.57
N ARG A 67 -13.18 -1.88 2.48
CA ARG A 67 -12.95 -0.80 1.51
C ARG A 67 -12.74 -1.27 0.07
N ARG A 68 -12.31 -2.51 -0.17
CA ARG A 68 -12.24 -3.07 -1.53
C ARG A 68 -13.59 -3.16 -2.23
N LYS A 69 -14.70 -3.16 -1.47
CA LYS A 69 -16.06 -3.18 -2.01
C LYS A 69 -16.54 -1.80 -2.47
N GLU A 70 -15.80 -0.75 -2.12
CA GLU A 70 -16.11 0.64 -2.48
C GLU A 70 -15.30 1.05 -3.72
N VAL A 71 -15.72 2.11 -4.44
CA VAL A 71 -14.95 2.68 -5.55
C VAL A 71 -13.77 3.48 -4.97
N THR A 72 -12.70 2.76 -4.60
CA THR A 72 -11.51 3.33 -3.97
C THR A 72 -10.24 2.82 -4.64
N ILE A 73 -9.11 3.43 -4.27
CA ILE A 73 -7.77 3.01 -4.71
C ILE A 73 -7.46 1.53 -4.39
N LEU A 74 -8.13 0.95 -3.39
CA LEU A 74 -7.99 -0.47 -3.08
C LEU A 74 -8.64 -1.38 -4.12
N ARG A 75 -9.73 -0.93 -4.75
CA ARG A 75 -10.39 -1.67 -5.82
C ARG A 75 -9.52 -1.70 -7.08
N GLU A 76 -8.82 -0.60 -7.33
CA GLU A 76 -7.82 -0.52 -8.38
C GLU A 76 -6.64 -1.46 -8.11
N ALA A 77 -6.08 -1.40 -6.91
CA ALA A 77 -4.99 -2.28 -6.50
C ALA A 77 -5.36 -3.77 -6.53
N GLU A 78 -6.61 -4.14 -6.23
CA GLU A 78 -7.07 -5.53 -6.33
C GLU A 78 -7.20 -6.02 -7.78
N ARG A 79 -7.51 -5.12 -8.73
CA ARG A 79 -7.69 -5.47 -10.15
C ARG A 79 -6.38 -5.48 -10.92
N GLU A 80 -5.49 -4.54 -10.60
CA GLU A 80 -4.33 -4.20 -11.44
C GLU A 80 -3.01 -4.21 -10.67
N GLY A 81 -3.07 -4.38 -9.35
CA GLY A 81 -1.87 -4.51 -8.51
C GLY A 81 -1.27 -5.90 -8.58
N ILE A 82 0.02 -5.97 -8.24
CA ILE A 82 0.82 -7.17 -8.16
C ILE A 82 1.02 -7.50 -6.68
N GLU A 83 0.56 -8.68 -6.27
CA GLU A 83 0.80 -9.19 -4.92
C GLU A 83 2.24 -9.70 -4.80
N ILE A 84 2.96 -9.24 -3.78
CA ILE A 84 4.37 -9.54 -3.52
C ILE A 84 4.60 -10.01 -2.08
#